data_AF-A0A845E361-F1
#
_entry.id   AF-A0A845E361-F1
#
_cell.length_a   1.000
_cell.length_b   1.000
_cell.length_c   1.000
_cell.angle_alpha   90.00
_cell.angle_beta   90.00
_cell.angle_gamma   90.00
#
_symmetry.space_group_name_H-M   'P 1'
#
loop_
_entity.id
_entity.type
_entity.pdbx_description
1 polymer ?
#
loop_
_entity_poly.entity_id
_entity_poly.type
_entity_poly.pdbx_seq_one_letter_code
_entity_poly.pdbx_strand_id
1 'polypeptide(L)'
;MRNLLKNEDGYVLVTVLIMFVIFSILGLSLMSYTIGSQQFSSANTDFIETKADAEMTVQEAQAHIMKGVDEINADLAEATPGLGGVISRIDSVVHQAEQRLGEDGLIKIKVLKDGENGVFLQRVDIEVDVEGSDKTLVRTFTISTIADVFRYGAVTPGDMRLNGAPFIKGDVFVGNDLRLHDEAYFISGYGRWANTSYPSIQGDLSVKGRYEVPGWLWNWRISEEELDSYFEIKPRIVDENPDVAPLKVLEYITEKRNNSMGNITTNGYPGNIDEINGYQVIKRGYERQGKSPKAPDRFYGDTYIRGDLKLKGSNLKVDGNLIVDGDLTLEPDGNDESSLTVDGSIYVHENASLTGTVLLPEEKFMYINGYPKNENCNGNNDQNNKCGIYLSDLTFQGSIYTNHGIDIREDLNMNGTLYTRFGGTIENLSNESGGTLVVVSEGELTISNNNLYNSEPKVINAFFYTNSNLDIYGVGSNLKILGGVYGRNVTLNAVKGSSSDHYFPGSTNFSSSRDPLYVQDNQDSLNPQLSRLTIEYAQELILNPPDGIPTVDKITVKEIDHHFYDQ
;
A
#
# COMPACT_ATOMS: atom_id res chain seq x y z
N MET A 1 48.88 44.90 -82.70
CA MET A 1 47.84 44.61 -81.69
C MET A 1 47.25 43.25 -82.01
N ARG A 2 47.48 42.25 -81.15
CA ARG A 2 47.06 40.85 -81.30
C ARG A 2 45.64 40.72 -80.74
N ASN A 3 44.65 40.44 -81.58
CA ASN A 3 43.33 39.99 -81.13
C ASN A 3 43.30 38.46 -81.10
N LEU A 4 43.26 37.90 -79.90
CA LEU A 4 42.91 36.50 -79.62
C LEU A 4 41.38 36.40 -79.66
N LEU A 5 40.81 35.90 -80.76
CA LEU A 5 39.43 35.42 -80.78
C LEU A 5 39.44 33.98 -80.26
N LYS A 6 38.99 33.79 -79.02
CA LYS A 6 38.69 32.48 -78.43
C LYS A 6 37.46 31.89 -79.13
N ASN A 7 37.57 30.62 -79.51
CA ASN A 7 36.49 29.83 -80.10
C ASN A 7 35.73 29.12 -78.96
N GLU A 8 34.54 29.60 -78.60
CA GLU A 8 33.72 29.09 -77.46
C GLU A 8 32.49 28.27 -77.94
N ASP A 9 32.51 27.69 -79.14
CA ASP A 9 31.33 27.06 -79.76
C ASP A 9 31.14 25.55 -79.45
N GLY A 10 31.94 24.97 -78.54
CA GLY A 10 31.86 23.54 -78.18
C GLY A 10 31.38 23.25 -76.74
N TYR A 11 31.53 24.20 -75.82
CA TYR A 11 31.22 24.00 -74.40
C TYR A 11 29.75 24.24 -74.05
N VAL A 12 29.02 25.01 -74.86
CA VAL A 12 27.61 25.37 -74.61
C VAL A 12 26.69 24.15 -74.66
N LEU A 13 26.90 23.22 -75.60
CA LEU A 13 26.06 22.01 -75.70
C LEU A 13 26.27 21.09 -74.48
N VAL A 14 27.52 20.93 -74.04
CA VAL A 14 27.88 20.08 -72.90
C VAL A 14 27.38 20.68 -71.59
N THR A 15 27.49 21.99 -71.39
CA THR A 15 26.95 22.65 -70.18
C THR A 15 25.43 22.60 -70.13
N VAL A 16 24.73 22.75 -71.26
CA VAL A 16 23.26 22.59 -71.34
C VAL A 16 22.85 21.15 -71.01
N LEU A 17 23.55 20.14 -71.54
CA LEU A 17 23.31 18.73 -71.24
C LEU A 17 23.56 18.41 -69.76
N ILE A 18 24.65 18.90 -69.18
CA ILE A 18 24.96 18.72 -67.75
C ILE A 18 23.92 19.44 -66.87
N MET A 19 23.51 20.67 -67.21
CA MET A 19 22.42 21.36 -66.51
C MET A 19 21.14 20.53 -66.58
N PHE A 20 20.78 20.02 -67.76
CA PHE A 20 19.56 19.21 -67.94
C PHE A 20 19.61 17.93 -67.10
N VAL A 21 20.76 17.25 -67.06
CA VAL A 21 20.96 16.06 -66.20
C VAL A 21 20.86 16.43 -64.72
N ILE A 22 21.49 17.53 -64.28
CA ILE A 22 21.41 18.02 -62.90
C ILE A 22 19.96 18.35 -62.53
N PHE A 23 19.24 19.10 -63.36
CA PHE A 23 17.82 19.43 -63.13
C PHE A 23 16.93 18.18 -63.16
N SER A 24 17.24 17.19 -64.00
CA SER A 24 16.49 15.92 -64.04
C SER A 24 16.72 15.10 -62.77
N ILE A 25 17.96 15.02 -62.28
CA ILE A 25 18.29 14.34 -61.01
C ILE A 25 17.64 15.06 -59.84
N LEU A 26 17.69 16.39 -59.80
CA LEU A 26 17.01 17.21 -58.79
C LEU A 26 15.48 17.02 -58.83
N GLY A 27 14.88 17.02 -60.03
CA GLY A 27 13.45 16.81 -60.21
C GLY A 27 12.99 15.42 -59.76
N LEU A 28 13.74 14.37 -60.13
CA LEU A 28 13.47 13.00 -59.69
C LEU A 28 13.68 12.83 -58.18
N SER A 29 14.69 13.46 -57.60
CA SER A 29 14.95 13.44 -56.16
C SER A 29 13.82 14.10 -55.36
N LEU A 30 13.36 15.27 -55.79
CA LEU A 30 12.21 15.96 -55.20
C LEU A 30 10.92 15.14 -55.31
N MET A 31 10.69 14.51 -56.46
CA MET A 31 9.52 13.66 -56.66
C MET A 31 9.55 12.42 -55.76
N SER A 32 10.70 11.74 -55.66
CA SER A 32 10.88 10.61 -54.74
C SER A 32 10.71 11.00 -53.28
N TYR A 33 11.24 12.15 -52.85
CA TYR A 33 11.04 12.68 -51.50
C TYR A 33 9.57 13.00 -51.23
N THR A 34 8.88 13.62 -52.19
CA THR A 34 7.46 13.97 -52.07
C THR A 34 6.58 12.73 -51.98
N ILE A 35 6.82 11.73 -52.82
CA ILE A 35 6.08 10.45 -52.79
C ILE A 35 6.34 9.71 -51.48
N GLY A 36 7.61 9.62 -51.05
CA GLY A 36 7.97 8.99 -49.78
C GLY A 36 7.33 9.71 -48.58
N SER A 37 7.32 11.05 -48.59
CA SER A 37 6.68 11.85 -47.56
C SER A 37 5.16 11.68 -47.54
N GLN A 38 4.50 11.56 -48.70
CA GLN A 38 3.06 11.31 -48.78
C GLN A 38 2.70 9.90 -48.29
N GLN A 39 3.46 8.89 -48.68
CA GLN A 39 3.26 7.52 -48.20
C GLN A 39 3.48 7.41 -46.69
N PHE A 40 4.54 8.00 -46.17
CA PHE A 40 4.80 8.05 -44.73
C PHE A 40 3.70 8.78 -43.97
N SER A 41 3.25 9.93 -44.47
CA SER A 41 2.17 10.68 -43.83
C SER A 41 0.85 9.91 -43.85
N SER A 42 0.49 9.27 -44.98
CA SER A 42 -0.73 8.47 -45.09
C SER A 42 -0.70 7.30 -44.12
N ALA A 43 0.37 6.49 -44.14
CA ALA A 43 0.52 5.35 -43.25
C ALA A 43 0.50 5.77 -41.77
N ASN A 44 1.08 6.93 -41.43
CA ASN A 44 1.06 7.45 -40.08
C ASN A 44 -0.33 7.97 -39.66
N THR A 45 -1.09 8.57 -40.59
CA THR A 45 -2.47 8.97 -40.33
C THR A 45 -3.37 7.75 -40.15
N ASP A 46 -3.27 6.76 -41.04
CA ASP A 46 -4.05 5.51 -40.98
C ASP A 46 -3.75 4.76 -39.66
N PHE A 47 -2.49 4.71 -39.24
CA PHE A 47 -2.11 4.12 -37.95
C PHE A 47 -2.64 4.90 -36.74
N ILE A 48 -2.65 6.24 -36.79
CA ILE A 48 -3.21 7.06 -35.71
C ILE A 48 -4.73 6.86 -35.62
N GLU A 49 -5.42 6.77 -36.76
CA GLU A 49 -6.87 6.54 -36.83
C GLU A 49 -7.26 5.16 -36.29
N THR A 50 -6.64 4.09 -36.81
CA THR A 50 -6.88 2.71 -36.34
C THR A 50 -6.51 2.52 -34.87
N LYS A 51 -5.45 3.18 -34.39
CA LYS A 51 -5.12 3.21 -32.96
C LYS A 51 -6.23 3.90 -32.14
N ALA A 52 -6.74 5.04 -32.61
CA ALA A 52 -7.80 5.76 -31.92
C ALA A 52 -9.11 4.96 -31.90
N ASP A 53 -9.41 4.24 -32.99
CA ASP A 53 -10.56 3.32 -33.07
C ASP A 53 -10.42 2.18 -32.06
N ALA A 54 -9.25 1.54 -31.98
CA ALA A 54 -8.99 0.51 -30.97
C ALA A 54 -9.12 1.06 -29.54
N GLU A 55 -8.57 2.25 -29.26
CA GLU A 55 -8.72 2.93 -27.96
C GLU A 55 -10.20 3.22 -27.65
N MET A 56 -10.99 3.64 -28.63
CA MET A 56 -12.43 3.91 -28.49
C MET A 56 -13.21 2.63 -28.17
N THR A 57 -12.98 1.56 -28.92
CA THR A 57 -13.62 0.25 -28.72
C THR A 57 -13.34 -0.30 -27.32
N VAL A 58 -12.09 -0.22 -26.85
CA VAL A 58 -11.73 -0.60 -25.48
C VAL A 58 -12.45 0.28 -24.45
N GLN A 59 -12.50 1.60 -24.66
CA GLN A 59 -13.18 2.54 -23.76
C GLN A 59 -14.68 2.28 -23.69
N GLU A 60 -15.33 1.94 -24.79
CA GLU A 60 -16.76 1.60 -24.82
C GLU A 60 -17.05 0.33 -24.02
N ALA A 61 -16.24 -0.72 -24.20
CA ALA A 61 -16.36 -1.95 -23.44
C ALA A 61 -16.14 -1.71 -21.93
N GLN A 62 -15.10 -0.94 -21.57
CA GLN A 62 -14.84 -0.53 -20.19
C GLN A 62 -16.01 0.27 -19.59
N ALA A 63 -16.51 1.28 -20.31
CA ALA A 63 -17.62 2.11 -19.86
C ALA A 63 -18.90 1.28 -19.64
N HIS A 64 -19.14 0.28 -20.50
CA HIS A 64 -20.24 -0.66 -20.32
C HIS A 64 -20.11 -1.49 -19.05
N ILE A 65 -18.91 -1.99 -18.74
CA ILE A 65 -18.66 -2.75 -17.52
C ILE A 65 -18.83 -1.86 -16.28
N MET A 66 -18.23 -0.67 -16.30
CA MET A 66 -18.37 0.31 -15.21
C MET A 66 -19.83 0.63 -14.93
N LYS A 67 -20.61 0.94 -15.98
CA LYS A 67 -22.04 1.21 -15.86
C LYS A 67 -22.81 0.01 -15.29
N GLY A 68 -22.51 -1.20 -15.75
CA GLY A 68 -23.16 -2.40 -15.24
C GLY A 68 -22.84 -2.66 -13.75
N VAL A 69 -21.60 -2.40 -13.33
CA VAL A 69 -21.19 -2.47 -11.93
C VAL A 69 -21.90 -1.41 -11.08
N ASP A 70 -22.05 -0.18 -11.58
CA ASP A 70 -22.79 0.88 -10.89
C ASP A 70 -24.27 0.51 -10.69
N GLU A 71 -24.91 -0.11 -11.69
CA GLU A 71 -26.28 -0.63 -11.57
C GLU A 71 -26.37 -1.76 -10.53
N ILE A 72 -25.35 -2.64 -10.44
CA ILE A 72 -25.27 -3.66 -9.40
C ILE A 72 -25.15 -3.03 -8.01
N ASN A 73 -24.30 -2.01 -7.86
CA ASN A 73 -24.11 -1.30 -6.60
C ASN A 73 -25.38 -0.57 -6.15
N ALA A 74 -26.14 0.03 -7.07
CA ALA A 74 -27.42 0.67 -6.76
C ALA A 74 -28.42 -0.35 -6.19
N ASP A 75 -28.51 -1.54 -6.78
CA ASP A 75 -29.38 -2.60 -6.28
C ASP A 75 -28.93 -3.18 -4.93
N LEU A 76 -27.61 -3.24 -4.69
CA LEU A 76 -27.03 -3.66 -3.41
C LEU A 76 -27.39 -2.71 -2.25
N ALA A 77 -27.65 -1.44 -2.56
CA ALA A 77 -28.13 -0.49 -1.57
C ALA A 77 -29.61 -0.72 -1.18
N GLU A 78 -30.41 -1.33 -2.06
CA GLU A 78 -31.85 -1.54 -1.88
C GLU A 78 -32.20 -2.97 -1.40
N ALA A 79 -31.33 -3.95 -1.64
CA ALA A 79 -31.45 -5.33 -1.19
C ALA A 79 -30.06 -5.94 -0.92
N THR A 80 -29.99 -6.99 -0.10
CA THR A 80 -28.74 -7.73 0.16
C THR A 80 -28.74 -9.09 -0.57
N PRO A 81 -28.51 -9.14 -1.90
CA PRO A 81 -28.10 -10.38 -2.54
C PRO A 81 -26.87 -10.95 -1.83
N GLY A 82 -26.84 -12.25 -1.59
CA GLY A 82 -25.59 -12.90 -1.19
C GLY A 82 -24.52 -12.73 -2.28
N LEU A 83 -23.24 -12.75 -1.89
CA LEU A 83 -22.10 -12.49 -2.77
C LEU A 83 -22.11 -13.35 -4.04
N GLY A 84 -22.53 -14.62 -3.98
CA GLY A 84 -22.68 -15.46 -5.17
C GLY A 84 -23.66 -14.92 -6.22
N GLY A 85 -24.72 -14.23 -5.78
CA GLY A 85 -25.64 -13.54 -6.69
C GLY A 85 -25.00 -12.32 -7.34
N VAL A 86 -24.20 -11.57 -6.58
CA VAL A 86 -23.44 -10.42 -7.07
C VAL A 86 -22.43 -10.84 -8.15
N ILE A 87 -21.68 -11.92 -7.91
CA ILE A 87 -20.71 -12.47 -8.86
C ILE A 87 -21.39 -12.86 -10.18
N SER A 88 -22.52 -13.57 -10.12
CA SER A 88 -23.25 -13.96 -11.35
C SER A 88 -23.71 -12.77 -12.20
N ARG A 89 -24.01 -11.63 -11.55
CA ARG A 89 -24.39 -10.40 -12.24
C ARG A 89 -23.18 -9.72 -12.88
N ILE A 90 -22.03 -9.71 -12.20
CA ILE A 90 -20.77 -9.23 -12.78
C ILE A 90 -20.41 -10.03 -14.02
N ASP A 91 -20.43 -11.37 -13.93
CA ASP A 91 -20.13 -12.24 -15.07
C ASP A 91 -21.08 -11.97 -16.25
N SER A 92 -22.36 -11.69 -15.96
CA SER A 92 -23.34 -11.30 -16.98
C SER A 92 -23.01 -9.94 -17.63
N VAL A 93 -22.57 -8.95 -16.85
CA VAL A 93 -22.16 -7.63 -17.36
C VAL A 93 -20.91 -7.77 -18.25
N VAL A 94 -19.91 -8.54 -17.81
CA VAL A 94 -18.69 -8.77 -18.59
C VAL A 94 -19.01 -9.52 -19.87
N HIS A 95 -19.84 -10.55 -19.82
CA HIS A 95 -20.27 -11.28 -21.02
C HIS A 95 -21.05 -10.40 -22.01
N GLN A 96 -21.87 -9.46 -21.54
CA GLN A 96 -22.54 -8.48 -22.41
C GLN A 96 -21.54 -7.51 -23.06
N ALA A 97 -20.48 -7.11 -22.36
CA ALA A 97 -19.43 -6.29 -22.94
C ALA A 97 -18.64 -7.05 -24.00
N GLU A 98 -18.32 -8.33 -23.75
CA GLU A 98 -17.68 -9.23 -24.73
C GLU A 98 -18.54 -9.40 -25.99
N GLN A 99 -19.86 -9.61 -25.85
CA GLN A 99 -20.76 -9.69 -27.00
C GLN A 99 -20.82 -8.40 -27.83
N ARG A 100 -20.59 -7.24 -27.20
CA ARG A 100 -20.54 -5.94 -27.90
C ARG A 100 -19.23 -5.72 -28.64
N LEU A 101 -18.12 -6.24 -28.11
CA LEU A 101 -16.83 -6.23 -28.80
C LEU A 101 -16.87 -7.07 -30.10
N GLY A 102 -17.64 -8.17 -30.10
CA GLY A 102 -17.89 -8.94 -31.31
C GLY A 102 -16.60 -9.58 -31.87
N GLU A 103 -16.30 -9.35 -33.15
CA GLU A 103 -15.07 -9.83 -33.79
C GLU A 103 -13.89 -8.86 -33.62
N ASP A 104 -14.13 -7.64 -33.11
CA ASP A 104 -13.13 -6.58 -33.00
C ASP A 104 -12.20 -6.76 -31.78
N GLY A 105 -12.58 -7.62 -30.83
CA GLY A 105 -11.79 -7.90 -29.63
C GLY A 105 -12.35 -9.01 -28.76
N LEU A 106 -11.64 -9.33 -27.69
CA LEU A 106 -12.02 -10.37 -26.72
C LEU A 106 -11.75 -9.91 -25.28
N ILE A 107 -12.42 -10.55 -24.33
CA ILE A 107 -12.21 -10.30 -22.90
C ILE A 107 -11.66 -11.56 -22.23
N LYS A 108 -10.48 -11.46 -21.59
CA LYS A 108 -9.93 -12.53 -20.74
C LYS A 108 -10.22 -12.25 -19.28
N ILE A 109 -10.71 -13.26 -18.57
CA ILE A 109 -11.09 -13.17 -17.17
C ILE A 109 -10.23 -14.12 -16.34
N LYS A 110 -9.68 -13.62 -15.23
CA LYS A 110 -8.99 -14.43 -14.22
C LYS A 110 -9.56 -14.12 -12.83
N VAL A 111 -10.24 -15.09 -12.23
CA VAL A 111 -10.67 -15.00 -10.82
C VAL A 111 -9.46 -15.19 -9.92
N LEU A 112 -9.18 -14.18 -9.09
CA LEU A 112 -8.06 -14.19 -8.13
C LEU A 112 -8.55 -14.53 -6.71
N LYS A 113 -9.74 -14.05 -6.34
CA LYS A 113 -10.48 -14.44 -5.13
C LYS A 113 -11.95 -14.62 -5.50
N ASP A 114 -12.53 -15.75 -5.14
CA ASP A 114 -13.85 -16.22 -5.56
C ASP A 114 -15.00 -15.74 -4.67
N GLY A 115 -14.70 -14.99 -3.60
CA GLY A 115 -15.70 -14.44 -2.69
C GLY A 115 -15.69 -15.05 -1.29
N GLU A 116 -14.82 -16.03 -0.99
CA GLU A 116 -14.66 -16.52 0.38
C GLU A 116 -14.27 -15.35 1.33
N ASN A 117 -14.90 -15.30 2.52
CA ASN A 117 -14.80 -14.20 3.50
C ASN A 117 -15.20 -12.79 3.01
N GLY A 118 -15.99 -12.70 1.95
CA GLY A 118 -16.49 -11.41 1.43
C GLY A 118 -15.53 -10.73 0.46
N VAL A 119 -14.35 -11.30 0.19
CA VAL A 119 -13.36 -10.78 -0.76
C VAL A 119 -13.58 -11.42 -2.12
N PHE A 120 -14.21 -10.67 -3.03
CA PHE A 120 -14.25 -11.02 -4.45
C PHE A 120 -13.20 -10.19 -5.19
N LEU A 121 -12.46 -10.83 -6.09
CA LEU A 121 -11.48 -10.16 -6.94
C LEU A 121 -11.33 -10.91 -8.26
N GLN A 122 -11.58 -10.19 -9.35
CA GLN A 122 -11.46 -10.67 -10.71
C GLN A 122 -10.62 -9.69 -11.52
N ARG A 123 -9.59 -10.20 -12.21
CA ARG A 123 -8.84 -9.46 -13.22
C ARG A 123 -9.50 -9.67 -14.57
N VAL A 124 -9.66 -8.58 -15.32
CA VAL A 124 -10.28 -8.56 -16.64
C VAL A 124 -9.39 -7.81 -17.60
N ASP A 125 -8.99 -8.47 -18.68
CA ASP A 125 -8.14 -7.93 -19.74
C ASP A 125 -9.00 -7.79 -21.00
N ILE A 126 -9.21 -6.57 -21.49
CA ILE A 126 -9.84 -6.31 -22.79
C ILE A 126 -8.73 -6.21 -23.84
N GLU A 127 -8.78 -7.06 -24.85
CA GLU A 127 -7.82 -7.11 -25.96
C GLU A 127 -8.52 -6.72 -27.26
N VAL A 128 -7.98 -5.72 -27.96
CA VAL A 128 -8.49 -5.22 -29.25
C VAL A 128 -7.33 -5.12 -30.23
N ASP A 129 -7.45 -5.76 -31.39
CA ASP A 129 -6.42 -5.72 -32.42
C ASP A 129 -6.44 -4.37 -33.15
N VAL A 130 -5.25 -3.79 -33.37
CA VAL A 130 -5.13 -2.54 -34.13
C VAL A 130 -5.07 -2.89 -35.61
N GLU A 131 -6.18 -2.64 -36.32
CA GLU A 131 -6.35 -2.99 -37.73
C GLU A 131 -5.17 -2.49 -38.59
N GLY A 132 -4.64 -3.36 -39.44
CA GLY A 132 -3.50 -3.03 -40.32
C GLY A 132 -2.14 -3.01 -39.62
N SER A 133 -2.05 -3.46 -38.37
CA SER A 133 -0.78 -3.64 -37.65
C SER A 133 -0.73 -4.99 -36.92
N ASP A 134 0.48 -5.44 -36.59
CA ASP A 134 0.70 -6.64 -35.74
C ASP A 134 0.60 -6.29 -34.24
N LYS A 135 -0.20 -5.27 -33.87
CA LYS A 135 -0.30 -4.79 -32.48
C LYS A 135 -1.69 -5.04 -31.91
N THR A 136 -1.72 -5.45 -30.65
CA THR A 136 -2.95 -5.58 -29.87
C THR A 136 -2.91 -4.60 -28.71
N LEU A 137 -3.96 -3.80 -28.57
CA LEU A 137 -4.18 -2.94 -27.42
C LEU A 137 -4.78 -3.79 -26.29
N VAL A 138 -4.15 -3.77 -25.12
CA VAL A 138 -4.63 -4.49 -23.94
C VAL A 138 -4.86 -3.50 -22.80
N ARG A 139 -6.07 -3.54 -22.25
CA ARG A 139 -6.44 -2.75 -21.08
C ARG A 139 -6.91 -3.66 -19.97
N THR A 140 -6.24 -3.58 -18.84
CA THR A 140 -6.48 -4.45 -17.69
C THR A 140 -7.13 -3.68 -16.56
N PHE A 141 -8.20 -4.25 -16.00
CA PHE A 141 -8.82 -3.75 -14.77
C PHE A 141 -9.13 -4.88 -13.79
N THR A 142 -9.40 -4.47 -12.56
CA THR A 142 -9.87 -5.34 -11.49
C THR A 142 -11.29 -4.98 -11.12
N ILE A 143 -12.12 -6.00 -10.88
CA ILE A 143 -13.45 -5.89 -10.28
C ILE A 143 -13.35 -6.53 -8.90
N SER A 144 -13.63 -5.78 -7.83
CA SER A 144 -13.39 -6.27 -6.47
C SER A 144 -14.33 -5.68 -5.41
N THR A 145 -14.47 -6.38 -4.29
CA THR A 145 -15.07 -5.84 -3.05
C THR A 145 -14.04 -5.21 -2.11
N ILE A 146 -12.76 -5.17 -2.49
CA ILE A 146 -11.70 -4.47 -1.75
C ILE A 146 -11.98 -2.95 -1.80
N ALA A 147 -11.82 -2.30 -0.65
CA ALA A 147 -12.07 -0.87 -0.50
C ALA A 147 -11.15 -0.02 -1.41
N ASP A 148 -11.70 1.05 -2.01
CA ASP A 148 -10.98 1.92 -2.95
C ASP A 148 -9.75 2.60 -2.33
N VAL A 149 -9.77 2.80 -1.01
CA VAL A 149 -8.66 3.39 -0.24
C VAL A 149 -7.34 2.64 -0.42
N PHE A 150 -7.38 1.32 -0.69
CA PHE A 150 -6.18 0.50 -0.89
C PHE A 150 -5.52 0.69 -2.26
N ARG A 151 -6.05 1.56 -3.11
CA ARG A 151 -5.58 1.79 -4.49
C ARG A 151 -4.75 3.05 -4.66
N TYR A 152 -4.50 3.78 -3.57
CA TYR A 152 -3.78 5.04 -3.55
C TYR A 152 -2.45 4.89 -2.82
N GLY A 153 -1.46 5.69 -3.22
CA GLY A 153 -0.23 5.82 -2.43
C GLY A 153 -0.52 6.53 -1.11
N ALA A 154 -1.31 7.60 -1.15
CA ALA A 154 -1.78 8.29 0.04
C ALA A 154 -3.21 8.83 -0.16
N VAL A 155 -4.08 8.58 0.81
CA VAL A 155 -5.49 8.98 0.72
C VAL A 155 -6.01 9.45 2.08
N THR A 156 -6.82 10.50 2.08
CA THR A 156 -7.50 10.99 3.28
C THR A 156 -8.85 11.62 2.92
N PRO A 157 -9.94 11.35 3.67
CA PRO A 157 -11.16 12.14 3.56
C PRO A 157 -11.04 13.51 4.23
N GLY A 158 -10.02 13.75 5.06
CA GLY A 158 -9.79 15.01 5.77
C GLY A 158 -8.54 15.74 5.27
N ASP A 159 -7.76 16.31 6.19
CA ASP A 159 -6.59 17.11 5.85
C ASP A 159 -5.39 16.22 5.53
N MET A 160 -4.58 16.65 4.55
CA MET A 160 -3.24 16.10 4.31
C MET A 160 -2.19 17.16 4.61
N ARG A 161 -1.21 16.84 5.45
CA ARG A 161 -0.04 17.67 5.75
C ARG A 161 1.20 17.01 5.17
N LEU A 162 1.84 17.67 4.23
CA LEU A 162 3.12 17.26 3.65
C LEU A 162 4.18 18.26 4.14
N ASN A 163 4.83 17.90 5.24
CA ASN A 163 5.85 18.71 5.89
C ASN A 163 7.23 18.29 5.40
N GLY A 164 7.86 19.16 4.63
CA GLY A 164 9.16 18.95 4.04
C GLY A 164 9.08 18.11 2.78
N ALA A 165 9.97 17.12 2.67
CA ALA A 165 10.28 16.45 1.42
C ALA A 165 9.81 14.97 1.35
N PRO A 166 8.59 14.57 1.77
CA PRO A 166 8.13 13.21 1.54
C PRO A 166 7.99 12.96 0.03
N PHE A 167 8.33 11.75 -0.39
CA PHE A 167 8.25 11.33 -1.79
C PHE A 167 7.16 10.26 -1.97
N ILE A 168 6.13 10.58 -2.76
CA ILE A 168 5.02 9.67 -3.03
C ILE A 168 5.07 9.28 -4.50
N LYS A 169 5.09 7.98 -4.78
CA LYS A 169 4.96 7.41 -6.11
C LYS A 169 3.66 6.62 -6.18
N GLY A 170 2.65 7.21 -6.78
CA GLY A 170 1.27 6.72 -6.78
C GLY A 170 0.28 7.86 -6.61
N ASP A 171 -1.00 7.54 -6.80
CA ASP A 171 -2.07 8.53 -6.77
C ASP A 171 -2.33 9.03 -5.34
N VAL A 172 -2.71 10.30 -5.24
CA VAL A 172 -2.98 11.00 -3.99
C VAL A 172 -4.35 11.66 -4.02
N PHE A 173 -5.17 11.37 -3.01
CA PHE A 173 -6.47 12.00 -2.81
C PHE A 173 -6.58 12.71 -1.46
N VAL A 174 -7.06 13.95 -1.48
CA VAL A 174 -7.29 14.79 -0.30
C VAL A 174 -8.73 15.29 -0.28
N GLY A 175 -9.53 14.78 0.66
CA GLY A 175 -10.94 15.12 0.81
C GLY A 175 -11.21 16.49 1.42
N ASN A 176 -10.25 17.09 2.12
CA ASN A 176 -10.33 18.45 2.65
C ASN A 176 -9.12 19.30 2.22
N ASP A 177 -8.40 19.91 3.18
CA ASP A 177 -7.32 20.85 2.87
C ASP A 177 -5.97 20.14 2.73
N LEU A 178 -5.23 20.43 1.65
CA LEU A 178 -3.84 20.03 1.46
C LEU A 178 -2.91 21.11 2.03
N ARG A 179 -2.00 20.76 2.92
CA ARG A 179 -1.08 21.71 3.55
C ARG A 179 0.35 21.33 3.22
N LEU A 180 1.07 22.26 2.61
CA LEU A 180 2.43 22.08 2.15
C LEU A 180 3.36 22.95 2.98
N HIS A 181 4.51 22.38 3.36
CA HIS A 181 5.57 23.11 4.04
C HIS A 181 6.92 22.66 3.51
N ASP A 182 7.89 23.56 3.45
CA ASP A 182 9.31 23.33 3.17
C ASP A 182 10.14 23.02 4.43
N GLU A 183 9.48 22.77 5.57
CA GLU A 183 10.12 22.35 6.81
C GLU A 183 9.49 21.04 7.27
N ALA A 184 10.32 20.14 7.79
CA ALA A 184 9.89 18.87 8.32
C ALA A 184 9.74 18.93 9.83
N TYR A 185 8.57 18.56 10.35
CA TYR A 185 8.34 18.50 11.79
C TYR A 185 8.88 17.19 12.37
N PHE A 186 9.54 17.28 13.52
CA PHE A 186 10.03 16.12 14.27
C PHE A 186 9.94 16.35 15.77
N ILE A 187 10.00 15.26 16.53
CA ILE A 187 9.95 15.30 18.00
C ILE A 187 11.29 14.81 18.54
N SER A 188 11.96 15.68 19.31
CA SER A 188 13.20 15.38 20.03
C SER A 188 13.13 16.09 21.38
N GLY A 189 12.52 15.39 22.36
CA GLY A 189 12.03 15.95 23.62
C GLY A 189 10.80 16.86 23.47
N TYR A 190 10.84 17.79 22.52
CA TYR A 190 9.73 18.68 22.12
C TYR A 190 9.64 18.75 20.58
N GLY A 191 8.51 19.24 20.08
CA GLY A 191 8.31 19.49 18.64
C GLY A 191 9.25 20.55 18.08
N ARG A 192 9.90 20.24 16.96
CA ARG A 192 10.87 21.08 16.25
C ARG A 192 10.68 20.95 14.74
N TRP A 193 11.28 21.88 14.01
CA TRP A 193 11.25 21.93 12.55
C TRP A 193 12.67 21.87 12.00
N ALA A 194 12.86 21.11 10.92
CA ALA A 194 14.10 21.04 10.18
C ALA A 194 13.87 21.57 8.76
N ASN A 195 14.70 22.53 8.34
CA ASN A 195 14.61 23.11 7.00
C ASN A 195 14.91 22.03 5.96
N THR A 196 14.07 21.96 4.93
CA THR A 196 14.23 21.03 3.82
C THR A 196 13.55 21.63 2.58
N SER A 197 13.13 20.80 1.64
CA SER A 197 12.42 21.21 0.44
C SER A 197 10.93 20.86 0.51
N TYR A 198 10.16 21.28 -0.48
CA TYR A 198 8.78 20.85 -0.67
C TYR A 198 8.66 19.36 -1.07
N PRO A 199 7.44 18.77 -0.97
CA PRO A 199 7.22 17.36 -1.28
C PRO A 199 7.34 17.05 -2.78
N SER A 200 7.35 15.76 -3.08
CA SER A 200 7.33 15.24 -4.45
C SER A 200 6.23 14.21 -4.61
N ILE A 201 5.40 14.37 -5.64
CA ILE A 201 4.35 13.41 -5.99
C ILE A 201 4.53 13.01 -7.45
N GLN A 202 4.93 11.77 -7.66
CA GLN A 202 4.95 11.12 -8.96
C GLN A 202 3.65 10.31 -9.13
N GLY A 203 2.60 10.99 -9.54
CA GLY A 203 1.26 10.41 -9.71
C GLY A 203 0.20 11.49 -9.90
N ASP A 204 -1.05 11.08 -9.84
CA ASP A 204 -2.19 11.99 -9.88
C ASP A 204 -2.45 12.61 -8.50
N LEU A 205 -2.85 13.88 -8.47
CA LEU A 205 -3.29 14.57 -7.26
C LEU A 205 -4.69 15.14 -7.44
N SER A 206 -5.59 14.75 -6.55
CA SER A 206 -6.91 15.35 -6.43
C SER A 206 -7.14 15.92 -5.04
N VAL A 207 -7.63 17.16 -4.96
CA VAL A 207 -7.92 17.85 -3.70
C VAL A 207 -9.29 18.50 -3.80
N LYS A 208 -10.16 18.24 -2.82
CA LYS A 208 -11.53 18.78 -2.78
C LYS A 208 -11.67 20.08 -2.01
N GLY A 209 -10.81 20.31 -1.01
CA GLY A 209 -10.83 21.53 -0.21
C GLY A 209 -9.93 22.62 -0.78
N ARG A 210 -9.06 23.16 0.08
CA ARG A 210 -8.12 24.24 -0.23
C ARG A 210 -6.69 23.73 -0.21
N TYR A 211 -5.76 24.58 -0.60
CA TYR A 211 -4.35 24.35 -0.29
C TYR A 211 -3.80 25.45 0.63
N GLU A 212 -2.97 25.05 1.58
CA GLU A 212 -2.22 25.92 2.48
C GLU A 212 -0.74 25.83 2.14
N VAL A 213 -0.12 26.97 1.93
CA VAL A 213 1.33 27.16 1.91
C VAL A 213 1.68 28.11 3.06
N PRO A 214 2.89 28.08 3.64
CA PRO A 214 3.16 28.65 4.96
C PRO A 214 2.56 30.06 5.15
N GLY A 215 1.49 30.11 5.97
CA GLY A 215 0.81 31.35 6.37
C GLY A 215 -0.48 31.72 5.64
N TRP A 216 -0.89 31.04 4.56
CA TRP A 216 -2.10 31.41 3.79
C TRP A 216 -2.87 30.20 3.21
N LEU A 217 -4.21 30.26 3.31
CA LEU A 217 -5.14 29.29 2.75
C LEU A 217 -5.75 29.81 1.43
N TRP A 218 -5.60 29.04 0.35
CA TRP A 218 -6.01 29.39 -1.01
C TRP A 218 -7.05 28.41 -1.54
N ASN A 219 -7.97 28.88 -2.39
CA ASN A 219 -8.89 27.98 -3.08
C ASN A 219 -8.12 27.05 -4.01
N TRP A 220 -8.54 25.79 -4.13
CA TRP A 220 -7.92 24.81 -5.03
C TRP A 220 -8.05 25.22 -6.51
N ARG A 221 -7.08 26.00 -6.98
CA ARG A 221 -6.88 26.50 -8.34
C ARG A 221 -5.39 26.76 -8.58
N ILE A 222 -4.57 25.76 -8.27
CA ILE A 222 -3.13 25.88 -8.36
C ILE A 222 -2.69 25.99 -9.83
N SER A 223 -1.93 27.02 -10.15
CA SER A 223 -1.34 27.24 -11.47
C SER A 223 -0.12 26.34 -11.69
N GLU A 224 0.33 26.17 -12.94
CA GLU A 224 1.56 25.42 -13.21
C GLU A 224 2.80 26.05 -12.55
N GLU A 225 2.89 27.39 -12.52
CA GLU A 225 3.98 28.10 -11.86
C GLU A 225 4.00 27.86 -10.33
N GLU A 226 2.82 27.77 -9.71
CA GLU A 226 2.70 27.43 -8.29
C GLU A 226 3.04 25.95 -8.02
N LEU A 227 2.65 25.04 -8.93
CA LEU A 227 3.06 23.64 -8.83
C LEU A 227 4.59 23.50 -8.88
N ASP A 228 5.26 24.23 -9.77
CA ASP A 228 6.73 24.26 -9.86
C ASP A 228 7.37 24.89 -8.61
N SER A 229 6.62 25.70 -7.85
CA SER A 229 7.11 26.34 -6.62
C SER A 229 6.90 25.50 -5.36
N TYR A 230 5.87 24.65 -5.33
CA TYR A 230 5.43 23.91 -4.14
C TYR A 230 5.56 22.38 -4.25
N PHE A 231 6.12 21.89 -5.35
CA PHE A 231 6.50 20.49 -5.53
C PHE A 231 7.82 20.38 -6.28
N GLU A 232 8.74 19.55 -5.80
CA GLU A 232 9.98 19.28 -6.55
C GLU A 232 9.73 18.34 -7.74
N ILE A 233 8.80 17.40 -7.57
CA ILE A 233 8.21 16.61 -8.66
C ILE A 233 6.72 16.90 -8.64
N LYS A 234 6.26 17.63 -9.66
CA LYS A 234 4.87 18.04 -9.74
C LYS A 234 3.95 16.87 -10.10
N PRO A 235 2.82 16.72 -9.39
CA PRO A 235 1.79 15.76 -9.76
C PRO A 235 1.01 16.23 -10.99
N ARG A 236 0.29 15.30 -11.61
CA ARG A 236 -0.77 15.65 -12.57
C ARG A 236 -2.06 15.93 -11.80
N ILE A 237 -2.64 17.10 -11.99
CA ILE A 237 -3.88 17.47 -11.30
C ILE A 237 -5.08 16.82 -11.99
N VAL A 238 -5.90 16.11 -11.21
CA VAL A 238 -7.12 15.44 -11.67
C VAL A 238 -8.30 15.78 -10.77
N ASP A 239 -9.51 15.71 -11.31
CA ASP A 239 -10.75 15.85 -10.54
C ASP A 239 -11.42 14.49 -10.35
N GLU A 240 -10.84 13.66 -9.49
CA GLU A 240 -11.41 12.38 -9.10
C GLU A 240 -12.23 12.53 -7.81
N ASN A 241 -13.27 11.73 -7.63
CA ASN A 241 -14.05 11.69 -6.40
C ASN A 241 -14.24 10.24 -5.92
N PRO A 242 -13.16 9.56 -5.52
CA PRO A 242 -13.23 8.20 -5.00
C PRO A 242 -14.11 8.14 -3.74
N ASP A 243 -14.70 6.98 -3.52
CA ASP A 243 -15.38 6.69 -2.27
C ASP A 243 -14.35 6.30 -1.20
N VAL A 244 -14.06 7.26 -0.35
CA VAL A 244 -13.12 7.14 0.77
C VAL A 244 -13.85 7.05 2.10
N ALA A 245 -15.05 6.46 2.11
CA ALA A 245 -15.80 6.24 3.34
C ALA A 245 -14.96 5.48 4.38
N PRO A 246 -14.95 5.92 5.65
CA PRO A 246 -14.28 5.20 6.73
C PRO A 246 -14.79 3.75 6.85
N LEU A 247 -13.85 2.82 7.03
CA LEU A 247 -14.13 1.41 7.25
C LEU A 247 -14.77 1.23 8.63
N LYS A 248 -15.65 0.25 8.77
CA LYS A 248 -16.29 -0.09 10.06
C LYS A 248 -15.37 -0.94 10.94
N VAL A 249 -14.20 -0.42 11.29
CA VAL A 249 -13.12 -1.15 12.01
C VAL A 249 -13.62 -1.80 13.31
N LEU A 250 -14.46 -1.09 14.08
CA LEU A 250 -15.05 -1.61 15.31
C LEU A 250 -15.96 -2.83 15.11
N GLU A 251 -16.64 -2.93 13.97
CA GLU A 251 -17.50 -4.06 13.65
C GLU A 251 -16.66 -5.31 13.42
N TYR A 252 -15.58 -5.21 12.63
CA TYR A 252 -14.63 -6.30 12.39
C TYR A 252 -14.05 -6.86 13.70
N ILE A 253 -13.63 -5.99 14.62
CA ILE A 253 -13.09 -6.41 15.93
C ILE A 253 -14.18 -7.04 16.81
N THR A 254 -15.37 -6.43 16.85
CA THR A 254 -16.48 -6.87 17.71
C THR A 254 -17.05 -8.22 17.29
N GLU A 255 -17.08 -8.50 15.98
CA GLU A 255 -17.51 -9.79 15.46
C GLU A 255 -16.63 -10.93 16.00
N LYS A 256 -15.30 -10.76 15.98
CA LYS A 256 -14.37 -11.78 16.50
C LYS A 256 -14.44 -11.91 18.02
N ARG A 257 -14.65 -10.81 18.74
CA ARG A 257 -14.91 -10.82 20.20
C ARG A 257 -16.15 -11.65 20.56
N ASN A 258 -17.24 -11.46 19.82
CA ASN A 258 -18.53 -12.09 20.14
C ASN A 258 -18.60 -13.56 19.70
N ASN A 259 -17.51 -14.12 19.14
CA ASN A 259 -17.43 -15.53 18.80
C ASN A 259 -17.68 -16.39 20.05
N SER A 260 -18.48 -17.45 19.91
CA SER A 260 -18.80 -18.38 21.01
C SER A 260 -17.57 -18.95 21.71
N MET A 261 -16.46 -19.18 21.00
CA MET A 261 -15.23 -19.71 21.59
C MET A 261 -14.50 -18.67 22.46
N GLY A 262 -14.53 -17.40 22.07
CA GLY A 262 -13.95 -16.30 22.85
C GLY A 262 -14.73 -15.96 24.13
N ASN A 263 -15.94 -16.50 24.30
CA ASN A 263 -16.74 -16.34 25.52
C ASN A 263 -16.54 -17.47 26.54
N ILE A 264 -15.75 -18.49 26.19
CA ILE A 264 -15.50 -19.63 27.07
C ILE A 264 -14.68 -19.14 28.27
N THR A 265 -15.28 -19.15 29.46
CA THR A 265 -14.63 -18.79 30.72
C THR A 265 -14.87 -19.87 31.77
N THR A 266 -14.15 -19.80 32.90
CA THR A 266 -14.18 -20.76 34.02
C THR A 266 -15.55 -21.23 34.53
N ASN A 267 -16.65 -20.54 34.21
CA ASN A 267 -18.00 -20.85 34.66
C ASN A 267 -18.92 -21.50 33.59
N GLY A 268 -18.42 -21.85 32.40
CA GLY A 268 -19.24 -22.45 31.34
C GLY A 268 -18.44 -23.21 30.28
N TYR A 269 -18.08 -24.46 30.56
CA TYR A 269 -17.42 -25.34 29.59
C TYR A 269 -18.32 -26.50 29.14
N PRO A 270 -18.31 -26.85 27.84
CA PRO A 270 -18.65 -28.19 27.39
C PRO A 270 -17.51 -29.16 27.80
N GLY A 271 -17.85 -30.30 28.40
CA GLY A 271 -16.91 -31.21 29.09
C GLY A 271 -15.88 -31.99 28.25
N ASN A 272 -15.46 -31.46 27.09
CA ASN A 272 -14.49 -32.08 26.17
C ASN A 272 -13.22 -31.23 25.92
N ILE A 273 -12.92 -30.26 26.80
CA ILE A 273 -11.73 -29.40 26.68
C ILE A 273 -10.70 -29.83 27.73
N ASP A 274 -9.45 -30.07 27.30
CA ASP A 274 -8.34 -30.38 28.22
C ASP A 274 -8.03 -29.13 29.09
N GLU A 275 -8.44 -29.16 30.37
CA GLU A 275 -8.19 -28.08 31.33
C GLU A 275 -6.76 -28.18 31.88
N ILE A 276 -5.95 -27.13 31.65
CA ILE A 276 -4.60 -27.01 32.23
C ILE A 276 -4.53 -25.76 33.08
N ASN A 277 -4.21 -25.94 34.36
CA ASN A 277 -4.02 -24.85 35.32
C ASN A 277 -2.62 -24.25 35.16
N GLY A 278 -2.54 -22.95 34.81
CA GLY A 278 -1.38 -22.05 34.90
C GLY A 278 -0.02 -22.67 34.52
N TYR A 279 0.40 -22.51 33.26
CA TYR A 279 1.52 -23.27 32.73
C TYR A 279 2.66 -22.37 32.20
N GLN A 280 3.84 -22.45 32.82
CA GLN A 280 5.10 -21.87 32.33
C GLN A 280 5.93 -22.93 31.59
N VAL A 281 6.21 -22.75 30.29
CA VAL A 281 7.22 -23.54 29.58
C VAL A 281 8.59 -22.89 29.80
N ILE A 282 9.37 -23.38 30.76
CA ILE A 282 10.78 -23.00 30.91
C ILE A 282 11.64 -24.15 30.36
N LYS A 283 12.29 -23.93 29.23
CA LYS A 283 13.39 -24.80 28.79
C LYS A 283 14.63 -24.37 29.58
N ARG A 284 15.12 -25.25 30.45
CA ARG A 284 16.53 -25.70 30.51
C ARG A 284 16.78 -26.44 31.81
N GLY A 285 17.58 -27.49 31.69
CA GLY A 285 17.93 -28.35 32.80
C GLY A 285 18.44 -27.55 33.98
N TYR A 286 17.74 -27.62 35.09
CA TYR A 286 18.29 -27.83 36.41
C TYR A 286 17.17 -28.41 37.27
N GLU A 287 17.34 -29.68 37.65
CA GLU A 287 16.52 -30.33 38.65
C GLU A 287 16.56 -29.53 39.96
N ARG A 288 15.41 -29.01 40.39
CA ARG A 288 15.09 -28.95 41.82
C ARG A 288 13.69 -29.50 42.05
N GLN A 289 13.65 -30.45 42.97
CA GLN A 289 12.50 -31.17 43.47
C GLN A 289 11.26 -30.26 43.62
N GLY A 290 10.26 -30.44 42.75
CA GLY A 290 9.01 -29.69 42.79
C GLY A 290 8.38 -29.55 41.41
N LYS A 291 7.85 -30.66 40.89
CA LYS A 291 7.26 -30.86 39.55
C LYS A 291 6.37 -29.69 39.06
N SER A 292 6.92 -28.79 38.24
CA SER A 292 6.17 -28.33 37.06
C SER A 292 6.39 -29.39 35.97
N PRO A 293 5.35 -30.08 35.47
CA PRO A 293 5.49 -30.98 34.33
C PRO A 293 6.12 -30.23 33.17
N LYS A 294 6.88 -30.86 32.27
CA LYS A 294 7.24 -30.27 30.97
C LYS A 294 5.98 -30.25 30.10
N ALA A 295 5.68 -29.14 29.42
CA ALA A 295 4.48 -29.01 28.61
C ALA A 295 4.58 -30.06 27.52
N PRO A 296 3.46 -30.68 27.14
CA PRO A 296 3.46 -31.43 25.90
C PRO A 296 3.76 -30.45 24.77
N ASP A 297 4.60 -30.87 23.82
CA ASP A 297 4.88 -30.09 22.62
C ASP A 297 3.63 -30.00 21.69
N ARG A 298 2.53 -30.69 22.05
CA ARG A 298 1.27 -30.75 21.31
C ARG A 298 0.05 -30.99 22.20
N PHE A 299 -1.03 -30.26 21.96
CA PHE A 299 -2.39 -30.55 22.44
C PHE A 299 -3.29 -31.06 21.32
N TYR A 300 -4.14 -32.04 21.62
CA TYR A 300 -5.05 -32.66 20.66
C TYR A 300 -6.45 -32.07 20.83
N GLY A 301 -6.96 -31.37 19.81
CA GLY A 301 -8.26 -30.71 19.82
C GLY A 301 -8.25 -29.31 20.45
N ASP A 302 -9.44 -28.80 20.74
CA ASP A 302 -9.63 -27.48 21.36
C ASP A 302 -9.03 -27.47 22.77
N THR A 303 -8.23 -26.45 23.06
CA THR A 303 -7.44 -26.32 24.28
C THR A 303 -7.79 -25.05 25.02
N TYR A 304 -8.07 -25.16 26.32
CA TYR A 304 -8.28 -24.01 27.21
C TYR A 304 -7.21 -23.96 28.28
N ILE A 305 -6.53 -22.81 28.38
CA ILE A 305 -5.52 -22.53 29.37
C ILE A 305 -6.10 -21.58 30.40
N ARG A 306 -6.18 -22.05 31.64
CA ARG A 306 -6.60 -21.24 32.78
C ARG A 306 -5.43 -20.39 33.27
N GLY A 307 -5.45 -19.10 32.95
CA GLY A 307 -4.38 -18.14 33.25
C GLY A 307 -3.42 -17.98 32.09
N ASP A 308 -2.18 -17.59 32.39
CA ASP A 308 -1.20 -17.20 31.37
C ASP A 308 -0.60 -18.42 30.65
N LEU A 309 -0.31 -18.23 29.36
CA LEU A 309 0.52 -19.12 28.54
C LEU A 309 1.84 -18.42 28.24
N LYS A 310 2.95 -18.96 28.78
CA LYS A 310 4.30 -18.50 28.44
C LYS A 310 5.12 -19.58 27.74
N LEU A 311 5.56 -19.29 26.52
CA LEU A 311 6.49 -20.07 25.72
C LEU A 311 7.85 -19.38 25.71
N LYS A 312 8.87 -20.05 26.26
CA LYS A 312 10.26 -19.57 26.26
C LYS A 312 11.20 -20.58 25.58
N GLY A 313 11.78 -20.19 24.45
CA GLY A 313 12.60 -21.05 23.57
C GLY A 313 11.96 -22.40 23.24
N SER A 314 10.63 -22.41 23.10
CA SER A 314 9.81 -23.63 23.09
C SER A 314 8.73 -23.59 22.02
N ASN A 315 8.35 -24.78 21.55
CA ASN A 315 7.38 -24.96 20.48
C ASN A 315 6.12 -25.62 21.02
N LEU A 316 4.95 -25.09 20.67
CA LEU A 316 3.66 -25.66 21.03
C LEU A 316 2.80 -25.84 19.78
N LYS A 317 2.24 -27.03 19.58
CA LYS A 317 1.18 -27.29 18.60
C LYS A 317 -0.18 -27.48 19.28
N VAL A 318 -1.26 -26.97 18.69
CA VAL A 318 -2.65 -27.23 19.10
C VAL A 318 -3.45 -27.66 17.88
N ASP A 319 -4.06 -28.85 17.92
CA ASP A 319 -4.82 -29.40 16.77
C ASP A 319 -6.25 -28.86 16.65
N GLY A 320 -6.64 -27.93 17.52
CA GLY A 320 -7.92 -27.22 17.49
C GLY A 320 -7.73 -25.74 17.81
N ASN A 321 -8.74 -25.13 18.42
CA ASN A 321 -8.69 -23.75 18.87
C ASN A 321 -7.91 -23.63 20.19
N LEU A 322 -7.28 -22.49 20.43
CA LEU A 322 -6.57 -22.20 21.67
C LEU A 322 -7.23 -21.01 22.38
N ILE A 323 -7.65 -21.22 23.62
CA ILE A 323 -8.19 -20.17 24.48
C ILE A 323 -7.24 -19.98 25.66
N VAL A 324 -6.77 -18.74 25.87
CA VAL A 324 -5.89 -18.34 26.98
C VAL A 324 -6.65 -17.33 27.84
N ASP A 325 -6.99 -17.71 29.07
CA ASP A 325 -7.77 -16.88 30.01
C ASP A 325 -6.92 -15.86 30.80
N GLY A 326 -5.66 -15.70 30.41
CA GLY A 326 -4.68 -14.74 30.90
C GLY A 326 -3.83 -14.17 29.76
N ASP A 327 -2.57 -13.86 30.04
CA ASP A 327 -1.62 -13.32 29.07
C ASP A 327 -1.02 -14.42 28.16
N LEU A 328 -0.73 -14.08 26.90
CA LEU A 328 0.07 -14.91 25.99
C LEU A 328 1.45 -14.31 25.79
N THR A 329 2.50 -15.00 26.23
CA THR A 329 3.89 -14.58 26.03
C THR A 329 4.66 -15.60 25.19
N LEU A 330 5.23 -15.17 24.07
CA LEU A 330 6.25 -15.89 23.29
C LEU A 330 7.56 -15.11 23.38
N GLU A 331 8.62 -15.74 23.88
CA GLU A 331 9.97 -15.15 23.92
C GLU A 331 11.04 -16.20 23.58
N PRO A 332 12.16 -15.84 22.95
CA PRO A 332 13.28 -16.76 22.74
C PRO A 332 14.03 -17.10 24.05
N ASP A 333 14.81 -18.18 24.03
CA ASP A 333 15.77 -18.53 25.09
C ASP A 333 17.19 -18.68 24.52
N GLY A 334 17.94 -17.59 24.50
CA GLY A 334 19.23 -17.57 23.81
C GLY A 334 19.04 -17.78 22.31
N ASN A 335 19.55 -18.89 21.78
CA ASN A 335 19.39 -19.25 20.36
C ASN A 335 18.18 -20.16 20.10
N ASP A 336 17.46 -20.57 21.14
CA ASP A 336 16.24 -21.36 21.01
C ASP A 336 15.07 -20.40 20.72
N GLU A 337 14.48 -20.47 19.52
CA GLU A 337 13.28 -19.71 19.15
C GLU A 337 12.01 -20.30 19.81
N SER A 338 10.96 -19.47 19.92
CA SER A 338 9.63 -19.91 20.35
C SER A 338 8.66 -19.95 19.17
N SER A 339 7.85 -21.01 19.10
CA SER A 339 6.80 -21.12 18.09
C SER A 339 5.47 -21.64 18.64
N LEU A 340 4.38 -21.16 18.06
CA LEU A 340 3.02 -21.58 18.35
C LEU A 340 2.29 -21.90 17.05
N THR A 341 1.89 -23.15 16.86
CA THR A 341 1.09 -23.59 15.70
C THR A 341 -0.27 -24.02 16.18
N VAL A 342 -1.33 -23.45 15.60
CA VAL A 342 -2.71 -23.74 16.02
C VAL A 342 -3.53 -24.03 14.78
N ASP A 343 -4.12 -25.23 14.68
CA ASP A 343 -4.93 -25.64 13.53
C ASP A 343 -6.33 -24.95 13.52
N GLY A 344 -6.70 -24.28 14.63
CA GLY A 344 -7.87 -23.41 14.78
C GLY A 344 -7.52 -21.93 15.01
N SER A 345 -8.46 -21.18 15.62
CA SER A 345 -8.24 -19.78 16.03
C SER A 345 -7.67 -19.68 17.45
N ILE A 346 -7.02 -18.56 17.74
CA ILE A 346 -6.48 -18.23 19.06
C ILE A 346 -7.31 -17.12 19.71
N TYR A 347 -7.66 -17.28 20.99
CA TYR A 347 -8.34 -16.28 21.80
C TYR A 347 -7.52 -15.99 23.06
N VAL A 348 -7.16 -14.73 23.27
CA VAL A 348 -6.38 -14.26 24.43
C VAL A 348 -7.23 -13.23 25.20
N HIS A 349 -7.55 -13.52 26.45
CA HIS A 349 -8.44 -12.68 27.25
C HIS A 349 -7.76 -11.46 27.88
N GLU A 350 -6.44 -11.51 28.06
CA GLU A 350 -5.65 -10.39 28.57
C GLU A 350 -4.70 -9.89 27.47
N ASN A 351 -3.40 -9.74 27.73
CA ASN A 351 -2.44 -9.14 26.80
C ASN A 351 -1.68 -10.21 25.99
N ALA A 352 -0.99 -9.75 24.94
CA ALA A 352 -0.08 -10.60 24.18
C ALA A 352 1.29 -9.92 24.00
N SER A 353 2.36 -10.65 24.27
CA SER A 353 3.74 -10.25 24.00
C SER A 353 4.39 -11.32 23.13
N LEU A 354 4.60 -11.03 21.85
CA LEU A 354 4.93 -12.04 20.85
C LEU A 354 6.27 -11.76 20.16
N THR A 355 7.22 -12.67 20.40
CA THR A 355 8.52 -12.75 19.70
C THR A 355 8.80 -14.19 19.30
N GLY A 356 8.96 -14.44 18.00
CA GLY A 356 9.11 -15.79 17.44
C GLY A 356 8.16 -16.05 16.28
N THR A 357 7.52 -17.22 16.26
CA THR A 357 6.65 -17.64 15.13
C THR A 357 5.26 -18.06 15.61
N VAL A 358 4.22 -17.54 14.97
CA VAL A 358 2.83 -17.99 15.16
C VAL A 358 2.23 -18.38 13.81
N LEU A 359 1.80 -19.63 13.68
CA LEU A 359 1.25 -20.18 12.44
C LEU A 359 -0.20 -20.60 12.63
N LEU A 360 -1.08 -20.00 11.85
CA LEU A 360 -2.48 -20.38 11.73
C LEU A 360 -2.77 -20.76 10.27
N PRO A 361 -3.71 -21.70 10.02
CA PRO A 361 -4.24 -21.92 8.69
C PRO A 361 -4.90 -20.66 8.11
N GLU A 362 -5.12 -20.67 6.79
CA GLU A 362 -5.93 -19.64 6.14
C GLU A 362 -7.29 -19.49 6.85
N GLU A 363 -7.82 -18.26 6.86
CA GLU A 363 -9.08 -17.87 7.50
C GLU A 363 -9.12 -17.97 9.04
N LYS A 364 -8.07 -18.51 9.68
CA LYS A 364 -7.94 -18.51 11.13
C LYS A 364 -7.31 -17.22 11.61
N PHE A 365 -7.63 -16.87 12.84
CA PHE A 365 -7.27 -15.57 13.41
C PHE A 365 -6.86 -15.70 14.87
N MET A 366 -6.11 -14.70 15.32
CA MET A 366 -5.87 -14.45 16.73
C MET A 366 -6.71 -13.25 17.18
N TYR A 367 -7.54 -13.45 18.20
CA TYR A 367 -8.26 -12.38 18.87
C TYR A 367 -7.64 -12.11 20.25
N ILE A 368 -7.29 -10.86 20.53
CA ILE A 368 -6.74 -10.41 21.82
C ILE A 368 -7.66 -9.34 22.41
N ASN A 369 -8.16 -9.57 23.61
CA ASN A 369 -9.00 -8.58 24.28
C ASN A 369 -8.17 -7.39 24.80
N GLY A 370 -6.97 -7.65 25.34
CA GLY A 370 -6.01 -6.61 25.76
C GLY A 370 -6.39 -5.90 27.06
N TYR A 371 -7.26 -6.49 27.88
CA TYR A 371 -7.70 -5.96 29.16
C TYR A 371 -7.39 -6.95 30.29
N PRO A 372 -6.25 -6.81 30.99
CA PRO A 372 -5.91 -7.63 32.14
C PRO A 372 -6.95 -7.50 33.27
N LYS A 373 -7.28 -8.62 33.93
CA LYS A 373 -8.31 -8.66 34.99
C LYS A 373 -7.90 -7.90 36.26
N ASN A 374 -6.60 -7.83 36.53
CA ASN A 374 -6.05 -7.32 37.79
C ASN A 374 -5.11 -6.11 37.62
N GLU A 375 -4.93 -5.60 36.40
CA GLU A 375 -4.07 -4.45 36.14
C GLU A 375 -4.87 -3.24 35.67
N ASN A 376 -4.43 -2.06 36.08
CA ASN A 376 -5.06 -0.82 35.66
C ASN A 376 -4.43 -0.38 34.33
N CYS A 377 -5.18 -0.55 33.23
CA CYS A 377 -4.83 0.01 31.92
C CYS A 377 -5.07 1.52 31.78
N ASN A 378 -5.41 2.22 32.88
CA ASN A 378 -5.58 3.67 32.89
C ASN A 378 -4.26 4.44 33.15
N GLY A 379 -3.11 3.88 32.79
CA GLY A 379 -1.81 4.47 33.08
C GLY A 379 -1.24 5.24 31.89
N ASN A 380 -1.31 6.57 31.96
CA ASN A 380 -0.52 7.52 31.15
C ASN A 380 1.00 7.45 31.51
N ASN A 381 1.52 6.26 31.79
CA ASN A 381 2.88 6.04 32.29
C ASN A 381 3.67 5.20 31.28
N ASP A 382 4.61 5.84 30.60
CA ASP A 382 5.51 5.31 29.56
C ASP A 382 6.50 4.24 30.03
N GLN A 383 6.27 3.60 31.18
CA GLN A 383 7.16 2.61 31.77
C GLN A 383 6.32 1.50 32.42
N ASN A 384 6.12 0.40 31.68
CA ASN A 384 5.80 -0.96 32.15
C ASN A 384 4.34 -1.44 32.32
N ASN A 385 3.30 -0.66 31.99
CA ASN A 385 1.95 -1.22 31.84
C ASN A 385 1.56 -1.26 30.36
N LYS A 386 2.20 -2.14 29.58
CA LYS A 386 1.83 -2.35 28.17
C LYS A 386 0.55 -3.19 28.10
N CYS A 387 -0.60 -2.55 28.29
CA CYS A 387 -1.86 -3.19 27.93
C CYS A 387 -1.95 -3.33 26.40
N GLY A 388 -2.60 -4.41 25.93
CA GLY A 388 -2.79 -4.67 24.51
C GLY A 388 -1.81 -5.68 23.94
N ILE A 389 -1.21 -5.33 22.80
CA ILE A 389 -0.29 -6.22 22.07
C ILE A 389 1.09 -5.57 21.94
N TYR A 390 2.11 -6.33 22.32
CA TYR A 390 3.50 -6.04 22.01
C TYR A 390 4.03 -7.05 20.97
N LEU A 391 4.51 -6.56 19.83
CA LEU A 391 5.03 -7.37 18.73
C LEU A 391 6.49 -6.97 18.44
N SER A 392 7.37 -7.96 18.37
CA SER A 392 8.80 -7.76 18.06
C SER A 392 9.38 -9.05 17.49
N ASP A 393 10.07 -8.97 16.36
CA ASP A 393 10.65 -10.12 15.63
C ASP A 393 9.68 -11.29 15.52
N LEU A 394 8.51 -11.01 14.93
CA LEU A 394 7.41 -11.96 14.82
C LEU A 394 7.19 -12.36 13.36
N THR A 395 7.16 -13.66 13.10
CA THR A 395 6.54 -14.22 11.90
C THR A 395 5.13 -14.67 12.23
N PHE A 396 4.13 -14.11 11.55
CA PHE A 396 2.72 -14.40 11.80
C PHE A 396 1.98 -14.77 10.52
N GLN A 397 1.27 -15.90 10.54
CA GLN A 397 0.34 -16.30 9.48
C GLN A 397 -1.11 -16.25 9.99
N GLY A 398 -2.00 -15.62 9.22
CA GLY A 398 -3.40 -15.39 9.55
C GLY A 398 -3.70 -13.90 9.79
N SER A 399 -4.79 -13.59 10.48
CA SER A 399 -5.15 -12.21 10.87
C SER A 399 -5.14 -12.01 12.39
N ILE A 400 -4.84 -10.79 12.83
CA ILE A 400 -4.84 -10.40 14.25
C ILE A 400 -5.95 -9.38 14.49
N TYR A 401 -6.72 -9.54 15.57
CA TYR A 401 -7.75 -8.60 16.00
C TYR A 401 -7.54 -8.24 17.47
N THR A 402 -7.52 -6.95 17.79
CA THR A 402 -7.48 -6.49 19.18
C THR A 402 -8.47 -5.39 19.50
N ASN A 403 -9.06 -5.50 20.69
CA ASN A 403 -9.89 -4.45 21.28
C ASN A 403 -9.07 -3.41 22.05
N HIS A 404 -7.74 -3.45 21.96
CA HIS A 404 -6.81 -2.52 22.60
C HIS A 404 -5.87 -1.86 21.58
N GLY A 405 -4.78 -1.25 22.03
CA GLY A 405 -3.72 -0.70 21.19
C GLY A 405 -2.61 -1.70 20.86
N ILE A 406 -1.72 -1.31 19.95
CA ILE A 406 -0.54 -2.09 19.53
C ILE A 406 0.76 -1.32 19.72
N ASP A 407 1.82 -2.05 20.01
CA ASP A 407 3.19 -1.56 20.04
C ASP A 407 4.07 -2.52 19.23
N ILE A 408 4.45 -2.11 18.01
CA ILE A 408 5.35 -2.86 17.13
C ILE A 408 6.74 -2.21 17.24
N ARG A 409 7.75 -2.98 17.65
CA ARG A 409 9.11 -2.44 17.88
C ARG A 409 10.21 -2.98 16.97
N GLU A 410 9.97 -4.05 16.23
CA GLU A 410 10.94 -4.66 15.33
C GLU A 410 10.18 -5.33 14.16
N ASP A 411 10.77 -6.34 13.54
CA ASP A 411 10.23 -6.97 12.34
C ASP A 411 8.89 -7.68 12.61
N LEU A 412 7.92 -7.46 11.71
CA LEU A 412 6.64 -8.17 11.68
C LEU A 412 6.43 -8.74 10.27
N ASN A 413 6.83 -10.01 10.13
CA ASN A 413 6.74 -10.75 8.87
C ASN A 413 5.35 -11.39 8.75
N MET A 414 4.48 -10.77 7.96
CA MET A 414 3.09 -11.15 7.84
C MET A 414 2.55 -10.83 6.44
N ASN A 415 1.83 -11.79 5.85
CA ASN A 415 0.93 -11.55 4.72
C ASN A 415 -0.51 -11.62 5.22
N GLY A 416 -1.00 -10.53 5.79
CA GLY A 416 -2.27 -10.54 6.51
C GLY A 416 -2.58 -9.21 7.16
N THR A 417 -3.73 -9.18 7.84
CA THR A 417 -4.29 -7.96 8.40
C THR A 417 -4.31 -7.96 9.92
N LEU A 418 -3.84 -6.86 10.51
CA LEU A 418 -3.89 -6.58 11.94
C LEU A 418 -4.91 -5.47 12.19
N TYR A 419 -5.96 -5.77 12.95
CA TYR A 419 -6.99 -4.83 13.39
C TYR A 419 -6.78 -4.37 14.82
N THR A 420 -6.82 -3.06 15.06
CA THR A 420 -6.65 -2.45 16.40
C THR A 420 -7.68 -1.37 16.70
N ARG A 421 -8.13 -1.31 17.95
CA ARG A 421 -9.14 -0.33 18.37
C ARG A 421 -8.54 1.00 18.81
N PHE A 422 -7.46 0.97 19.58
CA PHE A 422 -6.89 2.19 20.16
C PHE A 422 -5.70 2.76 19.40
N GLY A 423 -5.37 2.16 18.25
CA GLY A 423 -4.21 2.58 17.49
C GLY A 423 -2.93 2.04 18.07
N GLY A 424 -1.83 2.76 17.88
CA GLY A 424 -0.53 2.26 18.30
C GLY A 424 0.67 2.94 17.70
N THR A 425 1.83 2.52 18.20
CA THR A 425 3.15 2.96 17.74
C THR A 425 3.84 1.86 16.96
N ILE A 426 4.50 2.25 15.87
CA ILE A 426 5.21 1.34 14.97
C ILE A 426 6.63 1.87 14.79
N GLU A 427 7.60 1.11 15.29
CA GLU A 427 9.02 1.42 15.28
C GLU A 427 9.82 0.24 14.72
N ASN A 428 10.92 0.54 14.02
CA ASN A 428 11.82 -0.42 13.37
C ASN A 428 11.18 -1.56 12.56
N LEU A 429 9.92 -1.43 12.15
CA LEU A 429 9.19 -2.41 11.37
C LEU A 429 9.90 -2.72 10.04
N SER A 430 10.05 -4.00 9.74
CA SER A 430 10.19 -4.52 8.38
C SER A 430 9.14 -5.61 8.12
N ASN A 431 8.91 -5.90 6.85
CA ASN A 431 8.10 -7.05 6.43
C ASN A 431 8.73 -7.69 5.19
N GLU A 432 9.48 -8.77 5.41
CA GLU A 432 10.17 -9.54 4.38
C GLU A 432 9.44 -10.87 4.08
N SER A 433 8.19 -11.02 4.53
CA SER A 433 7.38 -12.24 4.32
C SER A 433 7.11 -12.58 2.83
N GLY A 434 7.38 -11.64 1.92
CA GLY A 434 7.00 -11.74 0.51
C GLY A 434 5.54 -11.36 0.24
N GLY A 435 4.76 -11.06 1.29
CA GLY A 435 3.41 -10.53 1.20
C GLY A 435 3.29 -9.12 1.77
N THR A 436 2.05 -8.66 2.01
CA THR A 436 1.77 -7.32 2.52
C THR A 436 1.13 -7.36 3.90
N LEU A 437 1.65 -6.55 4.82
CA LEU A 437 1.04 -6.32 6.13
C LEU A 437 0.03 -5.18 6.00
N VAL A 438 -1.22 -5.41 6.40
CA VAL A 438 -2.23 -4.34 6.47
C VAL A 438 -2.54 -4.06 7.93
N VAL A 439 -2.24 -2.85 8.40
CA VAL A 439 -2.60 -2.41 9.75
C VAL A 439 -3.85 -1.54 9.66
N VAL A 440 -4.94 -1.99 10.27
CA VAL A 440 -6.25 -1.32 10.24
C VAL A 440 -6.60 -0.87 11.65
N SER A 441 -6.71 0.44 11.85
CA SER A 441 -6.92 1.04 13.16
C SER A 441 -8.18 1.90 13.23
N GLU A 442 -8.89 1.81 14.36
CA GLU A 442 -9.88 2.83 14.71
C GLU A 442 -9.21 4.06 15.36
N GLY A 443 -8.12 3.85 16.11
CA GLY A 443 -7.37 4.90 16.83
C GLY A 443 -6.15 5.43 16.08
N GLU A 444 -5.43 6.37 16.68
CA GLU A 444 -4.28 7.05 16.06
C GLU A 444 -3.11 6.10 15.81
N LEU A 445 -2.45 6.25 14.66
CA LEU A 445 -1.24 5.49 14.32
C LEU A 445 -0.06 6.44 14.20
N THR A 446 1.04 6.09 14.86
CA THR A 446 2.31 6.81 14.76
C THR A 446 3.41 5.89 14.29
N ILE A 447 4.05 6.25 13.17
CA ILE A 447 5.16 5.50 12.59
C ILE A 447 6.42 6.36 12.70
N SER A 448 7.34 5.95 13.56
CA SER A 448 8.53 6.73 13.91
C SER A 448 9.71 5.81 14.22
N ASN A 449 10.92 6.35 14.28
CA ASN A 449 12.12 5.59 14.63
C ASN A 449 12.30 4.31 13.80
N ASN A 450 11.88 4.33 12.52
CA ASN A 450 12.04 3.19 11.63
C ASN A 450 13.36 3.35 10.89
N ASN A 451 14.31 2.46 11.18
CA ASN A 451 15.65 2.52 10.57
C ASN A 451 16.32 3.88 10.82
N LEU A 452 16.31 4.25 12.10
CA LEU A 452 16.76 5.53 12.62
C LEU A 452 18.21 5.84 12.23
N TYR A 453 18.44 7.02 11.64
CA TYR A 453 19.73 7.55 11.19
C TYR A 453 20.50 6.73 10.16
N ASN A 454 19.94 5.63 9.66
CA ASN A 454 20.56 4.87 8.60
C ASN A 454 20.49 5.63 7.26
N SER A 455 21.51 5.46 6.43
CA SER A 455 21.59 6.05 5.09
C SER A 455 20.81 5.25 4.05
N GLU A 456 20.73 3.94 4.20
CA GLU A 456 19.94 3.07 3.32
C GLU A 456 18.51 2.98 3.85
N PRO A 457 17.47 3.16 3.02
CA PRO A 457 16.09 3.07 3.46
C PRO A 457 15.71 1.63 3.82
N LYS A 458 14.95 1.45 4.90
CA LYS A 458 14.32 0.16 5.22
C LYS A 458 13.03 0.06 4.42
N VAL A 459 12.94 -1.00 3.62
CA VAL A 459 11.77 -1.27 2.77
C VAL A 459 10.72 -2.03 3.57
N ILE A 460 9.48 -1.58 3.54
CA ILE A 460 8.37 -2.12 4.31
C ILE A 460 7.20 -2.40 3.37
N ASN A 461 6.87 -3.67 3.16
CA ASN A 461 5.66 -4.06 2.42
C ASN A 461 4.44 -3.95 3.35
N ALA A 462 3.81 -2.78 3.37
CA ALA A 462 2.70 -2.51 4.27
C ALA A 462 1.72 -1.46 3.76
N PHE A 463 0.46 -1.60 4.17
CA PHE A 463 -0.54 -0.56 4.08
C PHE A 463 -1.02 -0.16 5.48
N PHE A 464 -0.97 1.13 5.78
CA PHE A 464 -1.40 1.67 7.08
C PHE A 464 -2.73 2.41 6.94
N TYR A 465 -3.73 1.95 7.67
CA TYR A 465 -5.09 2.49 7.66
C TYR A 465 -5.50 2.93 9.07
N THR A 466 -6.01 4.15 9.21
CA THR A 466 -6.68 4.58 10.44
C THR A 466 -7.92 5.45 10.22
N ASN A 467 -8.97 5.23 11.01
CA ASN A 467 -10.13 6.13 11.10
C ASN A 467 -9.83 7.43 11.90
N SER A 468 -8.61 7.57 12.43
CA SER A 468 -8.13 8.73 13.17
C SER A 468 -6.93 9.38 12.47
N ASN A 469 -6.05 10.05 13.21
CA ASN A 469 -4.85 10.67 12.68
C ASN A 469 -3.75 9.62 12.40
N LEU A 470 -3.07 9.79 11.27
CA LEU A 470 -1.88 9.04 10.90
C LEU A 470 -0.69 10.00 10.82
N ASP A 471 0.33 9.78 11.65
CA ASP A 471 1.55 10.57 11.65
C ASP A 471 2.76 9.69 11.31
N ILE A 472 3.51 10.08 10.28
CA ILE A 472 4.72 9.37 9.84
C ILE A 472 5.92 10.33 9.87
N TYR A 473 6.99 9.88 10.52
CA TYR A 473 8.21 10.67 10.72
C TYR A 473 9.40 10.06 9.99
N GLY A 474 9.78 10.64 8.86
CA GLY A 474 10.99 10.40 8.06
C GLY A 474 12.08 11.45 8.26
N VAL A 475 12.19 12.05 9.44
CA VAL A 475 13.29 12.98 9.74
C VAL A 475 14.49 12.19 10.27
N GLY A 476 14.34 11.54 11.43
CA GLY A 476 15.33 10.58 11.93
C GLY A 476 15.23 9.22 11.22
N SER A 477 14.02 8.73 10.98
CA SER A 477 13.76 7.47 10.26
C SER A 477 14.23 7.55 8.80
N ASN A 478 14.46 6.40 8.19
CA ASN A 478 14.67 6.27 6.74
C ASN A 478 13.91 5.06 6.22
N LEU A 479 12.73 5.29 5.66
CA LEU A 479 11.80 4.22 5.29
C LEU A 479 11.25 4.38 3.87
N LYS A 480 11.02 3.23 3.24
CA LYS A 480 10.33 3.09 1.97
C LYS A 480 9.14 2.15 2.15
N ILE A 481 7.93 2.68 2.15
CA ILE A 481 6.69 1.91 2.24
C ILE A 481 6.30 1.47 0.83
N LEU A 482 6.25 0.16 0.60
CA LEU A 482 5.66 -0.45 -0.59
C LEU A 482 4.22 -0.85 -0.25
N GLY A 483 3.26 -0.06 -0.69
CA GLY A 483 1.85 -0.17 -0.29
C GLY A 483 1.20 1.20 -0.27
N GLY A 484 0.69 1.65 0.87
CA GLY A 484 0.02 2.95 0.92
C GLY A 484 -0.44 3.36 2.30
N VAL A 485 -1.02 4.55 2.38
CA VAL A 485 -1.47 5.13 3.65
C VAL A 485 -2.86 5.72 3.54
N TYR A 486 -3.67 5.48 4.57
CA TYR A 486 -4.96 6.11 4.80
C TYR A 486 -5.05 6.60 6.24
N GLY A 487 -5.53 7.83 6.42
CA GLY A 487 -5.90 8.38 7.71
C GLY A 487 -7.07 9.33 7.56
N ARG A 488 -7.88 9.55 8.62
CA ARG A 488 -8.84 10.68 8.63
C ARG A 488 -8.12 12.00 8.45
N ASN A 489 -6.93 12.14 9.05
CA ASN A 489 -5.94 13.12 8.66
C ASN A 489 -4.60 12.42 8.51
N VAL A 490 -3.80 12.86 7.55
CA VAL A 490 -2.46 12.29 7.28
C VAL A 490 -1.42 13.38 7.44
N THR A 491 -0.39 13.14 8.24
CA THR A 491 0.79 13.99 8.37
C THR A 491 2.04 13.21 8.00
N LEU A 492 2.72 13.66 6.95
CA LEU A 492 3.99 13.10 6.50
C LEU A 492 5.09 14.13 6.75
N ASN A 493 6.14 13.73 7.46
CA ASN A 493 7.27 14.60 7.78
C ASN A 493 8.54 13.99 7.24
N ALA A 494 9.31 14.69 6.41
CA ALA A 494 10.53 14.10 5.86
C ALA A 494 11.58 15.13 5.47
N VAL A 495 12.84 14.72 5.58
CA VAL A 495 13.99 15.41 4.98
C VAL A 495 14.62 14.51 3.91
N LYS A 496 15.57 15.05 3.13
CA LYS A 496 16.35 14.28 2.15
C LYS A 496 17.75 13.97 2.64
N GLY A 497 18.31 12.85 2.17
CA GLY A 497 19.69 12.47 2.40
C GLY A 497 19.96 11.95 3.80
N SER A 498 21.12 12.31 4.34
CA SER A 498 21.59 11.79 5.63
C SER A 498 21.01 12.56 6.82
N SER A 499 20.67 11.84 7.89
CA SER A 499 20.39 12.42 9.20
C SER A 499 21.12 11.62 10.29
N SER A 500 21.50 12.26 11.39
CA SER A 500 22.23 11.62 12.48
C SER A 500 22.05 12.37 13.81
N ASP A 501 22.19 11.67 14.93
CA ASP A 501 22.41 12.26 16.25
C ASP A 501 23.86 12.76 16.47
N HIS A 502 24.77 12.52 15.51
CA HIS A 502 26.15 12.99 15.56
C HIS A 502 26.43 13.95 14.41
N TYR A 503 27.32 14.92 14.66
CA TYR A 503 27.78 15.81 13.61
C TYR A 503 28.47 15.04 12.48
N PHE A 504 28.14 15.38 11.24
CA PHE A 504 28.88 14.97 10.06
C PHE A 504 29.18 16.17 9.15
N PRO A 505 30.26 16.13 8.33
CA PRO A 505 30.59 17.23 7.42
C PRO A 505 29.45 17.54 6.46
N GLY A 506 29.07 18.82 6.36
CA GLY A 506 27.93 19.26 5.55
C GLY A 506 26.57 18.95 6.18
N SER A 507 26.45 19.18 7.50
CA SER A 507 25.18 19.04 8.22
C SER A 507 24.87 20.24 9.11
N THR A 508 23.58 20.48 9.30
CA THR A 508 23.04 21.50 10.19
C THR A 508 22.31 20.85 11.37
N ASN A 509 22.55 21.34 12.58
CA ASN A 509 21.84 20.87 13.78
C ASN A 509 20.52 21.61 13.96
N PHE A 510 19.40 20.88 14.00
CA PHE A 510 18.05 21.41 14.17
C PHE A 510 17.48 21.18 15.59
N SER A 511 18.25 20.58 16.50
CA SER A 511 17.82 20.25 17.85
C SER A 511 18.75 20.82 18.93
N SER A 512 18.56 20.36 20.17
CA SER A 512 19.35 20.78 21.33
C SER A 512 20.66 20.00 21.43
N SER A 513 21.58 20.47 22.26
CA SER A 513 22.81 19.72 22.57
C SER A 513 22.58 18.44 23.38
N ARG A 514 21.40 18.26 23.99
CA ARG A 514 21.06 17.05 24.74
C ARG A 514 20.54 15.94 23.84
N ASP A 515 19.80 16.32 22.81
CA ASP A 515 19.19 15.40 21.83
C ASP A 515 19.44 15.95 20.41
N PRO A 516 20.71 15.99 19.96
CA PRO A 516 21.06 16.59 18.67
C PRO A 516 20.39 15.86 17.49
N LEU A 517 20.08 16.63 16.45
CA LEU A 517 19.67 16.11 15.15
C LEU A 517 20.38 16.90 14.07
N TYR A 518 21.30 16.25 13.37
CA TYR A 518 22.02 16.76 12.24
C TYR A 518 21.36 16.27 10.95
N VAL A 519 21.00 17.19 10.06
CA VAL A 519 20.45 16.90 8.73
C VAL A 519 21.41 17.44 7.68
N GLN A 520 21.57 16.71 6.58
CA GLN A 520 22.46 17.08 5.48
C GLN A 520 22.11 18.45 4.90
N ASP A 521 23.12 19.27 4.63
CA ASP A 521 22.95 20.61 4.04
C ASP A 521 22.50 20.53 2.57
N ASN A 522 22.08 21.69 2.01
CA ASN A 522 21.69 21.86 0.61
C ASN A 522 20.52 20.97 0.18
N GLN A 523 19.49 20.87 1.04
CA GLN A 523 18.30 20.05 0.82
C GLN A 523 17.68 20.27 -0.57
N ASP A 524 17.51 21.52 -1.01
CA ASP A 524 16.95 21.86 -2.34
C ASP A 524 17.76 21.36 -3.54
N SER A 525 19.04 21.01 -3.33
CA SER A 525 19.93 20.48 -4.39
C SER A 525 20.02 18.96 -4.37
N LEU A 526 19.46 18.29 -3.36
CA LEU A 526 19.44 16.83 -3.27
C LEU A 526 18.35 16.26 -4.18
N ASN A 527 18.64 15.12 -4.80
CA ASN A 527 17.68 14.38 -5.60
C ASN A 527 16.43 14.04 -4.74
N PRO A 528 15.20 14.32 -5.21
CA PRO A 528 13.96 13.98 -4.50
C PRO A 528 13.86 12.51 -4.06
N GLN A 529 14.47 11.59 -4.81
CA GLN A 529 14.52 10.15 -4.50
C GLN A 529 15.33 9.82 -3.24
N LEU A 530 16.13 10.76 -2.72
CA LEU A 530 16.82 10.64 -1.45
C LEU A 530 15.93 11.02 -0.26
N SER A 531 14.62 11.21 -0.46
CA SER A 531 13.67 11.38 0.63
C SER A 531 13.76 10.22 1.61
N ARG A 532 13.85 10.56 2.89
CA ARG A 532 13.87 9.60 4.00
C ARG A 532 12.47 9.04 4.34
N LEU A 533 11.43 9.52 3.65
CA LEU A 533 10.09 8.92 3.66
C LEU A 533 9.60 8.79 2.23
N THR A 534 9.69 7.57 1.71
CA THR A 534 9.12 7.22 0.40
C THR A 534 7.89 6.35 0.59
N ILE A 535 6.79 6.66 -0.11
CA ILE A 535 5.61 5.80 -0.22
C ILE A 535 5.44 5.47 -1.70
N GLU A 536 5.53 4.19 -2.04
CA GLU A 536 5.34 3.68 -3.41
C GLU A 536 4.15 2.74 -3.43
N TYR A 537 3.14 3.10 -4.22
CA TYR A 537 1.97 2.28 -4.43
C TYR A 537 2.36 0.92 -5.03
N ALA A 538 2.00 -0.15 -4.33
CA ALA A 538 2.25 -1.52 -4.76
C ALA A 538 0.97 -2.15 -5.29
N GLN A 539 0.90 -2.40 -6.60
CA GLN A 539 -0.23 -3.08 -7.25
C GLN A 539 -0.48 -4.49 -6.68
N GLU A 540 0.57 -5.13 -6.16
CA GLU A 540 0.51 -6.43 -5.50
C GLU A 540 -0.47 -6.47 -4.32
N LEU A 541 -0.72 -5.34 -3.63
CA LEU A 541 -1.74 -5.25 -2.59
C LEU A 541 -3.15 -5.61 -3.11
N ILE A 542 -3.43 -5.27 -4.37
CA ILE A 542 -4.71 -5.58 -5.01
C ILE A 542 -4.64 -6.92 -5.74
N LEU A 543 -3.51 -7.28 -6.35
CA LEU A 543 -3.39 -8.52 -7.15
C LEU A 543 -3.24 -9.77 -6.28
N ASN A 544 -2.60 -9.63 -5.12
CA ASN A 544 -2.35 -10.69 -4.14
C ASN A 544 -2.77 -10.20 -2.75
N PRO A 545 -4.08 -9.99 -2.52
CA PRO A 545 -4.56 -9.36 -1.29
C PRO A 545 -4.24 -10.23 -0.06
N PRO A 546 -3.77 -9.61 1.04
CA PRO A 546 -3.47 -10.30 2.27
C PRO A 546 -4.71 -10.83 2.98
N ASP A 547 -4.51 -11.85 3.82
CA ASP A 547 -5.59 -12.45 4.62
C ASP A 547 -6.28 -11.43 5.52
N GLY A 548 -7.61 -11.42 5.46
CA GLY A 548 -8.45 -10.53 6.25
C GLY A 548 -8.45 -9.07 5.80
N ILE A 549 -8.02 -8.75 4.57
CA ILE A 549 -8.11 -7.38 4.04
C ILE A 549 -9.55 -6.85 4.12
N PRO A 550 -9.78 -5.59 4.53
CA PRO A 550 -11.14 -5.05 4.61
C PRO A 550 -11.85 -5.00 3.26
N THR A 551 -13.13 -5.34 3.28
CA THR A 551 -14.04 -5.26 2.14
C THR A 551 -15.11 -4.20 2.38
N VAL A 552 -15.76 -3.78 1.30
CA VAL A 552 -16.90 -2.85 1.34
C VAL A 552 -18.13 -3.51 0.73
N ASP A 553 -19.31 -3.01 1.10
CA ASP A 553 -20.61 -3.52 0.66
C ASP A 553 -20.90 -3.23 -0.84
N LYS A 554 -19.89 -2.83 -1.60
CA LYS A 554 -19.97 -2.43 -3.01
C LYS A 554 -18.84 -3.04 -3.83
N ILE A 555 -19.04 -3.11 -5.12
CA ILE A 555 -18.05 -3.54 -6.10
C ILE A 555 -17.35 -2.33 -6.68
N THR A 556 -16.05 -2.43 -6.87
CA THR A 556 -15.20 -1.37 -7.37
C THR A 556 -14.46 -1.84 -8.62
N VAL A 557 -14.44 -1.01 -9.66
CA VAL A 557 -13.69 -1.26 -10.90
C VAL A 557 -12.48 -0.33 -10.95
N LYS A 558 -11.28 -0.86 -11.18
CA LYS A 558 -10.07 -0.02 -11.36
C LYS A 558 -9.17 -0.58 -12.45
N GLU A 559 -8.84 0.29 -13.38
CA GLU A 559 -7.78 0.06 -14.37
C GLU A 559 -6.42 -0.02 -13.68
N ILE A 560 -5.68 -1.09 -13.95
CA ILE A 560 -4.36 -1.35 -13.39
C ILE A 560 -3.27 -1.35 -14.45
N ASP A 561 -3.62 -1.47 -15.73
CA ASP A 561 -2.65 -1.49 -16.82
C ASP A 561 -3.23 -1.08 -18.19
N HIS A 562 -2.41 -0.45 -19.03
CA HIS A 562 -2.76 -0.06 -20.40
C HIS A 562 -1.53 -0.04 -21.31
N HIS A 563 -1.43 -1.00 -22.23
CA HIS A 563 -0.25 -1.17 -23.09
C HIS A 563 -0.60 -1.75 -24.48
N PHE A 564 0.32 -1.55 -25.43
CA PHE A 564 0.30 -2.23 -26.73
C PHE A 564 1.27 -3.41 -26.70
N TYR A 565 0.82 -4.59 -27.10
CA TYR A 565 1.66 -5.74 -27.38
C TYR A 565 1.99 -5.81 -28.87
N ASP A 566 3.22 -6.20 -29.20
CA ASP A 566 3.56 -6.72 -30.52
C ASP A 566 3.18 -8.21 -30.55
N GLN A 567 2.47 -8.67 -31.58
CA GLN A 567 2.05 -10.07 -31.76
C GLN A 567 3.20 -11.02 -32.11
#